data_AF-A0A1A8ASL2-F1
#
_entry.id   AF-A0A1A8ASL2-F1
#
_cell.length_a   1.000
_cell.length_b   1.000
_cell.length_c   1.000
_cell.angle_alpha   90.00
_cell.angle_beta   90.00
_cell.angle_gamma   90.00
#
_symmetry.space_group_name_H-M   'P 1'
#
loop_
_entity.id
_entity.type
_entity.pdbx_description
1 polymer ?
#
loop_
_entity_poly.entity_id
_entity_poly.type
_entity_poly.pdbx_seq_one_letter_code
_entity_poly.pdbx_strand_id
1 'polypeptide(L)'
;LIYEATGEIWSFKRLQERCHTVAHWGLEQGWVEGDVVALYMESRPVVVALWLGLAMIGVEAAFINCNLQQHSLLHCVGVSGARAMVFGAEKAEAVSEVIGSLQPNMVLFCSGEDENEEKLCSLQVQSLDVLLQRSPTHPPPYKLKKGVNDRLFYIYTSGTTGMPKAAIVVHSRYFRIAAFGFHSFDLCRDDILYNCLPLYHSAGAIMGVGQSLLFGLTIV
;
A
#
# COMPACT_ATOMS: atom_id res chain seq x y z
N LEU A 1 -2.49 12.06 10.33
CA LEU A 1 -1.38 11.61 9.48
C LEU A 1 -0.84 12.84 8.78
N ILE A 2 0.34 13.27 9.17
CA ILE A 2 1.05 14.44 8.67
C ILE A 2 2.15 13.92 7.75
N TYR A 3 2.37 14.56 6.61
CA TYR A 3 3.47 14.23 5.72
C TYR A 3 4.45 15.40 5.67
N GLU A 4 5.54 15.25 6.41
CA GLU A 4 6.50 16.33 6.62
C GLU A 4 7.08 16.90 5.32
N ALA A 5 7.29 16.06 4.30
CA ALA A 5 7.90 16.48 3.04
C ALA A 5 7.08 17.52 2.26
N THR A 6 5.75 17.53 2.42
CA THR A 6 4.86 18.48 1.72
C THR A 6 4.03 19.35 2.66
N GLY A 7 4.07 19.08 3.97
CA GLY A 7 3.19 19.70 4.96
C GLY A 7 1.72 19.25 4.86
N GLU A 8 1.43 18.21 4.08
CA GLU A 8 0.06 17.70 3.93
C GLU A 8 -0.43 17.07 5.25
N ILE A 9 -1.66 17.40 5.65
CA ILE A 9 -2.28 16.88 6.88
C ILE A 9 -3.58 16.18 6.55
N TRP A 10 -3.65 14.89 6.86
CA TRP A 10 -4.85 14.07 6.76
C TRP A 10 -5.43 13.79 8.15
N SER A 11 -6.66 14.24 8.34
CA SER A 11 -7.52 13.79 9.43
C SER A 11 -7.99 12.35 9.18
N PHE A 12 -8.51 11.69 10.21
CA PHE A 12 -9.14 10.37 10.06
C PHE A 12 -10.29 10.39 9.04
N LYS A 13 -11.10 11.46 9.02
CA LYS A 13 -12.15 11.64 8.02
C LYS A 13 -11.57 11.69 6.61
N ARG A 14 -10.53 12.48 6.39
CA ARG A 14 -9.88 12.60 5.08
C ARG A 14 -9.27 11.27 4.63
N LEU A 15 -8.58 10.58 5.52
CA LEU A 15 -8.04 9.25 5.23
C LEU A 15 -9.16 8.27 4.85
N GLN A 16 -10.28 8.26 5.58
CA GLN A 16 -11.41 7.39 5.28
C GLN A 16 -12.01 7.68 3.90
N GLU A 17 -12.21 8.95 3.54
CA GLU A 17 -12.65 9.35 2.19
C GLU A 17 -11.70 8.84 1.12
N ARG A 18 -10.38 8.92 1.34
CA ARG A 18 -9.36 8.37 0.43
C ARG A 18 -9.38 6.84 0.34
N CYS A 19 -9.65 6.16 1.46
CA CYS A 19 -9.83 4.70 1.46
C CYS A 19 -11.06 4.31 0.63
N HIS A 20 -12.15 5.08 0.72
CA HIS A 20 -13.34 4.85 -0.10
C HIS A 20 -13.04 5.03 -1.59
N THR A 21 -12.31 6.09 -1.99
CA THR A 21 -11.95 6.28 -3.41
C THR A 21 -11.12 5.10 -3.94
N VAL A 22 -10.17 4.60 -3.14
CA VAL A 22 -9.38 3.42 -3.49
C VAL A 22 -10.24 2.17 -3.59
N ALA A 23 -11.18 1.97 -2.67
CA ALA A 23 -12.07 0.82 -2.69
C ALA A 23 -12.98 0.81 -3.93
N HIS A 24 -13.56 1.96 -4.30
CA HIS A 24 -14.34 2.10 -5.54
C HIS A 24 -13.48 1.83 -6.77
N TRP A 25 -12.28 2.40 -6.83
CA TRP A 25 -11.33 2.12 -7.92
C TRP A 25 -11.03 0.62 -8.04
N GLY A 26 -10.75 -0.07 -6.92
CA GLY A 26 -10.50 -1.51 -6.93
C GLY A 26 -11.70 -2.34 -7.41
N LEU A 27 -12.93 -1.93 -7.08
CA LEU A 27 -14.15 -2.56 -7.61
C LEU A 27 -14.33 -2.32 -9.10
N GLU A 28 -14.03 -1.11 -9.59
CA GLU A 28 -14.07 -0.77 -11.03
C GLU A 28 -13.06 -1.59 -11.85
N GLN A 29 -11.91 -1.93 -11.26
CA GLN A 29 -10.94 -2.86 -11.88
C GLN A 29 -11.44 -4.31 -11.92
N GLY A 30 -12.55 -4.63 -11.26
CA GLY A 30 -13.10 -5.99 -11.18
C GLY A 30 -12.29 -6.93 -10.30
N TRP A 31 -11.51 -6.41 -9.36
CA TRP A 31 -10.78 -7.23 -8.40
C TRP A 31 -11.71 -7.81 -7.34
N VAL A 32 -11.38 -9.02 -6.89
CA VAL A 32 -12.16 -9.78 -5.91
C VAL A 32 -11.32 -10.08 -4.66
N GLU A 33 -11.97 -10.56 -3.60
CA GLU A 33 -11.25 -10.91 -2.37
C GLU A 33 -10.15 -11.92 -2.65
N GLY A 34 -8.95 -11.65 -2.12
CA GLY A 34 -7.77 -12.50 -2.32
C GLY A 34 -6.95 -12.15 -3.56
N ASP A 35 -7.44 -11.29 -4.45
CA ASP A 35 -6.57 -10.66 -5.46
C ASP A 35 -5.50 -9.81 -4.75
N VAL A 36 -4.34 -9.68 -5.41
CA VAL A 36 -3.18 -9.00 -4.82
C VAL A 36 -2.75 -7.84 -5.71
N VAL A 37 -2.48 -6.68 -5.08
CA VAL A 37 -1.94 -5.48 -5.73
C VAL A 37 -0.57 -5.16 -5.12
N ALA A 38 0.45 -5.14 -5.96
CA ALA A 38 1.80 -4.74 -5.55
C ALA A 38 1.87 -3.22 -5.38
N LEU A 39 2.36 -2.76 -4.23
CA LEU A 39 2.64 -1.36 -3.94
C LEU A 39 4.16 -1.16 -3.97
N TYR A 40 4.65 -0.46 -4.99
CA TYR A 40 6.07 -0.24 -5.25
C TYR A 40 6.37 1.27 -5.34
N MET A 41 6.38 1.92 -4.18
CA MET A 41 6.52 3.38 -4.07
C MET A 41 7.12 3.77 -2.72
N GLU A 42 7.64 4.98 -2.64
CA GLU A 42 8.17 5.54 -1.40
C GLU A 42 7.07 5.79 -0.35
N SER A 43 7.49 5.94 0.90
CA SER A 43 6.57 6.10 2.03
C SER A 43 5.88 7.47 1.99
N ARG A 44 4.56 7.46 1.79
CA ARG A 44 3.71 8.66 1.73
C ARG A 44 2.28 8.33 2.13
N PRO A 45 1.43 9.32 2.48
CA PRO A 45 0.06 9.09 2.98
C PRO A 45 -0.81 8.20 2.08
N VAL A 46 -0.70 8.35 0.76
CA VAL A 46 -1.50 7.57 -0.19
C VAL A 46 -1.24 6.06 -0.09
N VAL A 47 -0.05 5.62 0.35
CA VAL A 47 0.24 4.19 0.61
C VAL A 47 -0.69 3.62 1.68
N VAL A 48 -0.99 4.42 2.71
CA VAL A 48 -1.91 4.03 3.79
C VAL A 48 -3.34 3.96 3.27
N ALA A 49 -3.77 4.93 2.46
CA ALA A 49 -5.09 4.90 1.83
C ALA A 49 -5.23 3.72 0.84
N LEU A 50 -4.18 3.42 0.07
CA LEU A 50 -4.15 2.31 -0.88
C LEU A 50 -4.34 0.97 -0.14
N TRP A 51 -3.54 0.69 0.88
CA TRP A 51 -3.69 -0.58 1.57
C TRP A 51 -5.03 -0.69 2.29
N LEU A 52 -5.51 0.38 2.92
CA LEU A 52 -6.74 0.34 3.71
C LEU A 52 -7.94 0.20 2.79
N GLY A 53 -8.00 0.98 1.71
CA GLY A 53 -9.08 0.92 0.73
C GLY A 53 -9.16 -0.43 0.03
N LEU A 54 -8.02 -1.02 -0.36
CA LEU A 54 -7.97 -2.38 -0.91
C LEU A 54 -8.49 -3.41 0.11
N ALA A 55 -8.09 -3.28 1.38
CA ALA A 55 -8.55 -4.17 2.44
C ALA A 55 -10.06 -4.08 2.69
N MET A 56 -10.72 -2.93 2.42
CA MET A 56 -12.18 -2.79 2.55
C MET A 56 -12.96 -3.71 1.60
N ILE A 57 -12.35 -4.09 0.48
CA ILE A 57 -12.94 -4.99 -0.54
C ILE A 57 -12.24 -6.35 -0.58
N GLY A 58 -11.42 -6.65 0.43
CA GLY A 58 -10.73 -7.93 0.59
C GLY A 58 -9.56 -8.16 -0.36
N VAL A 59 -9.15 -7.14 -1.12
CA VAL A 59 -7.94 -7.16 -1.95
C VAL A 59 -6.73 -6.97 -1.05
N GLU A 60 -5.66 -7.72 -1.31
CA GLU A 60 -4.47 -7.78 -0.48
C GLU A 60 -3.38 -6.86 -1.08
N ALA A 61 -2.76 -6.03 -0.26
CA ALA A 61 -1.60 -5.26 -0.68
C ALA A 61 -0.33 -6.12 -0.58
N ALA A 62 0.57 -6.04 -1.55
CA ALA A 62 1.93 -6.55 -1.43
C ALA A 62 2.91 -5.38 -1.36
N PHE A 63 3.46 -5.13 -0.17
CA PHE A 63 4.38 -4.03 0.06
C PHE A 63 5.79 -4.37 -0.45
N ILE A 64 6.13 -3.84 -1.63
CA ILE A 64 7.43 -4.09 -2.24
C ILE A 64 8.44 -3.05 -1.73
N ASN A 65 9.63 -3.52 -1.36
CA ASN A 65 10.73 -2.61 -1.04
C ASN A 65 11.08 -1.78 -2.28
N CYS A 66 10.89 -0.46 -2.17
CA CYS A 66 11.03 0.51 -3.25
C CYS A 66 12.49 0.75 -3.71
N ASN A 67 13.46 0.06 -3.10
CA ASN A 67 14.88 0.07 -3.49
C ASN A 67 15.28 -1.15 -4.35
N LEU A 68 14.38 -2.12 -4.54
CA LEU A 68 14.66 -3.31 -5.33
C LEU A 68 14.63 -3.01 -6.82
N GLN A 69 15.54 -3.59 -7.58
CA GLN A 69 15.61 -3.43 -9.03
C GLN A 69 15.62 -4.79 -9.73
N GLN A 70 15.31 -4.78 -11.03
CA GLN A 70 15.52 -5.90 -11.95
C GLN A 70 14.97 -7.24 -11.40
N HIS A 71 15.82 -8.27 -11.33
CA HIS A 71 15.43 -9.61 -10.93
C HIS A 71 14.83 -9.68 -9.51
N SER A 72 15.33 -8.88 -8.57
CA SER A 72 14.80 -8.87 -7.20
C SER A 72 13.40 -8.26 -7.12
N LEU A 73 13.13 -7.23 -7.94
CA LEU A 73 11.79 -6.66 -8.08
C LEU A 73 10.83 -7.68 -8.69
N LEU A 74 11.21 -8.28 -9.83
CA LEU A 74 10.43 -9.32 -10.51
C LEU A 74 10.11 -10.50 -9.59
N HIS A 75 11.10 -10.97 -8.83
CA HIS A 75 10.91 -12.05 -7.87
C HIS A 75 9.86 -11.69 -6.81
N CYS A 76 9.97 -10.52 -6.19
CA CYS A 76 9.02 -10.10 -5.16
C CYS A 76 7.59 -10.00 -5.71
N VAL A 77 7.43 -9.39 -6.89
CA VAL A 77 6.14 -9.26 -7.57
C VAL A 77 5.56 -10.62 -7.98
N GLY A 78 6.42 -11.53 -8.47
CA GLY A 78 6.00 -12.88 -8.85
C GLY A 78 5.55 -13.71 -7.65
N VAL A 79 6.27 -13.63 -6.52
CA VAL A 79 5.95 -14.40 -5.30
C VAL A 79 4.60 -14.01 -4.69
N SER A 80 4.18 -12.74 -4.79
CA SER A 80 2.86 -12.33 -4.30
C SER A 80 1.71 -12.72 -5.22
N GLY A 81 1.98 -13.09 -6.48
CA GLY A 81 0.93 -13.35 -7.46
C GLY A 81 0.12 -12.10 -7.80
N ALA A 82 0.73 -10.91 -7.70
CA ALA A 82 0.03 -9.65 -7.90
C ALA A 82 -0.56 -9.52 -9.31
N ARG A 83 -1.84 -9.15 -9.39
CA ARG A 83 -2.57 -8.90 -10.64
C ARG A 83 -2.39 -7.47 -11.15
N ALA A 84 -1.97 -6.56 -10.27
CA ALA A 84 -1.69 -5.19 -10.62
C ALA A 84 -0.54 -4.63 -9.78
N MET A 85 0.11 -3.61 -10.30
CA MET A 85 1.14 -2.85 -9.59
C MET A 85 0.77 -1.37 -9.58
N VAL A 86 0.78 -0.78 -8.40
CA VAL A 86 0.83 0.66 -8.20
C VAL A 86 2.27 1.01 -7.89
N PHE A 87 2.86 1.89 -8.69
CA PHE A 87 4.20 2.42 -8.44
C PHE A 87 4.19 3.95 -8.39
N GLY A 88 5.18 4.49 -7.70
CA GLY A 88 5.37 5.94 -7.65
C GLY A 88 6.11 6.45 -8.88
N ALA A 89 5.86 7.67 -9.32
CA ALA A 89 6.60 8.29 -10.43
C ALA A 89 8.13 8.18 -10.25
N GLU A 90 8.62 8.28 -9.01
CA GLU A 90 10.04 8.10 -8.65
C GLU A 90 10.60 6.69 -8.93
N LYS A 91 9.75 5.72 -9.29
CA LYS A 91 10.10 4.34 -9.64
C LYS A 91 9.82 4.00 -11.10
N ALA A 92 9.43 4.96 -11.93
CA ALA A 92 9.10 4.74 -13.34
C ALA A 92 10.25 4.10 -14.14
N GLU A 93 11.50 4.53 -13.90
CA GLU A 93 12.67 3.95 -14.56
C GLU A 93 12.83 2.46 -14.24
N ALA A 94 12.83 2.11 -12.94
CA ALA A 94 12.97 0.73 -12.48
C ALA A 94 11.84 -0.18 -13.01
N VAL A 95 10.61 0.34 -13.11
CA VAL A 95 9.49 -0.41 -13.72
C VAL A 95 9.70 -0.57 -15.23
N SER A 96 10.17 0.47 -15.92
CA SER A 96 10.42 0.41 -17.37
C SER A 96 11.47 -0.62 -17.78
N GLU A 97 12.46 -0.90 -16.91
CA GLU A 97 13.45 -1.95 -17.15
C GLU A 97 12.88 -3.37 -17.08
N VAL A 98 11.83 -3.58 -16.27
CA VAL A 98 11.30 -4.92 -15.98
C VAL A 98 9.95 -5.19 -16.62
N ILE A 99 9.29 -4.18 -17.20
CA ILE A 99 7.91 -4.27 -17.69
C ILE A 99 7.69 -5.42 -18.68
N GLY A 100 8.64 -5.67 -19.58
CA GLY A 100 8.58 -6.77 -20.55
C GLY A 100 8.71 -8.17 -19.93
N SER A 101 9.09 -8.27 -18.66
CA SER A 101 9.22 -9.51 -17.88
C SER A 101 8.16 -9.64 -16.78
N LEU A 102 7.26 -8.66 -16.63
CA LEU A 102 6.12 -8.75 -15.73
C LEU A 102 5.08 -9.76 -16.27
N GLN A 103 4.13 -10.14 -15.42
CA GLN A 103 3.08 -11.06 -15.85
C GLN A 103 2.23 -10.44 -16.99
N PRO A 104 1.88 -11.19 -18.05
CA PRO A 104 1.24 -10.61 -19.25
C PRO A 104 -0.05 -9.83 -19.01
N ASN A 105 -0.80 -10.17 -17.97
CA ASN A 105 -2.09 -9.54 -17.64
C ASN A 105 -1.99 -8.57 -16.46
N MET A 106 -0.77 -8.19 -16.07
CA MET A 106 -0.56 -7.28 -14.94
C MET A 106 -0.92 -5.84 -15.36
N VAL A 107 -1.84 -5.22 -14.63
CA VAL A 107 -2.23 -3.82 -14.88
C VAL A 107 -1.32 -2.88 -14.08
N LEU A 108 -0.86 -1.81 -14.71
CA LEU A 108 0.10 -0.88 -14.12
C LEU A 108 -0.51 0.51 -13.89
N PHE A 109 -0.28 1.04 -12.71
CA PHE A 109 -0.74 2.37 -12.29
C PHE A 109 0.43 3.18 -11.72
N CYS A 110 0.52 4.46 -12.12
CA CYS A 110 1.51 5.41 -11.60
C CYS A 110 0.82 6.43 -10.69
N SER A 111 1.46 6.79 -9.56
CA SER A 111 1.03 7.87 -8.67
C SER A 111 2.15 8.89 -8.43
N GLY A 112 1.80 10.17 -8.54
CA GLY A 112 2.71 11.29 -8.61
C GLY A 112 2.83 11.84 -10.03
N GLU A 113 3.34 13.07 -10.11
CA GLU A 113 3.67 13.72 -11.39
C GLU A 113 4.99 13.14 -11.90
N ASP A 114 4.98 12.62 -13.13
CA ASP A 114 6.18 12.18 -13.85
C ASP A 114 6.45 13.19 -14.97
N GLU A 115 7.70 13.66 -15.07
CA GLU A 115 8.12 14.57 -16.15
C GLU A 115 8.04 13.90 -17.54
N ASN A 116 7.91 12.56 -17.60
CA ASN A 116 7.84 11.77 -18.83
C ASN A 116 6.48 11.07 -19.05
N GLU A 117 5.38 11.83 -19.03
CA GLU A 117 4.03 11.31 -19.35
C GLU A 117 3.98 10.50 -20.66
N GLU A 118 4.74 10.91 -21.68
CA GLU A 118 4.81 10.20 -22.97
C GLU A 118 5.34 8.76 -22.84
N LYS A 119 6.34 8.55 -21.97
CA LYS A 119 6.92 7.21 -21.74
C LYS A 119 5.92 6.31 -21.03
N LEU A 120 5.19 6.82 -20.04
CA LEU A 120 4.14 6.08 -19.33
C LEU A 120 2.97 5.71 -20.25
N CYS A 121 2.56 6.63 -21.14
CA CYS A 121 1.52 6.38 -22.14
C CYS A 121 1.90 5.23 -23.08
N SER A 122 3.16 5.17 -23.52
CA SER A 122 3.66 4.10 -24.39
C SER A 122 3.62 2.71 -23.74
N LEU A 123 3.67 2.67 -22.40
CA LEU A 123 3.69 1.45 -21.59
C LEU A 123 2.30 1.05 -21.06
N GLN A 124 1.23 1.68 -21.56
CA GLN A 124 -0.15 1.47 -21.12
C GLN A 124 -0.36 1.67 -19.61
N VAL A 125 0.49 2.48 -18.97
CA VAL A 125 0.37 2.81 -17.55
C VAL A 125 -0.72 3.85 -17.35
N GLN A 126 -1.60 3.62 -16.38
CA GLN A 126 -2.68 4.54 -16.05
C GLN A 126 -2.30 5.47 -14.90
N SER A 127 -2.72 6.74 -14.95
CA SER A 127 -2.57 7.66 -13.81
C SER A 127 -3.55 7.28 -12.71
N LEU A 128 -3.01 6.81 -11.57
CA LEU A 128 -3.80 6.49 -10.39
C LEU A 128 -4.48 7.74 -9.83
N ASP A 129 -3.77 8.88 -9.82
CA ASP A 129 -4.27 10.09 -9.19
C ASP A 129 -5.53 10.61 -9.89
N VAL A 130 -5.57 10.54 -11.23
CA VAL A 130 -6.77 10.89 -12.03
C VAL A 130 -7.92 9.94 -11.73
N LEU A 131 -7.65 8.64 -11.60
CA LEU A 131 -8.69 7.64 -11.29
C LEU A 131 -9.26 7.90 -9.89
N LEU A 132 -8.41 8.04 -8.88
CA LEU A 132 -8.84 8.27 -7.49
C LEU A 132 -9.55 9.60 -7.31
N GLN A 133 -9.22 10.64 -8.08
CA GLN A 133 -9.94 11.92 -8.07
C GLN A 133 -11.36 11.81 -8.60
N ARG A 134 -11.61 10.89 -9.54
CA ARG A 134 -12.93 10.66 -10.15
C ARG A 134 -13.78 9.68 -9.34
N SER A 135 -13.16 8.84 -8.52
CA SER A 135 -13.86 7.86 -7.69
C SER A 135 -14.69 8.51 -6.58
N PRO A 136 -15.81 7.90 -6.17
CA PRO A 136 -16.62 8.42 -5.06
C PRO A 136 -15.91 8.35 -3.69
N THR A 137 -16.26 9.27 -2.79
CA THR A 137 -15.70 9.35 -1.42
C THR A 137 -16.61 8.74 -0.34
N HIS A 138 -17.79 8.26 -0.70
CA HIS A 138 -18.72 7.59 0.21
C HIS A 138 -18.40 6.09 0.32
N PRO A 139 -18.83 5.40 1.40
CA PRO A 139 -18.53 3.98 1.59
C PRO A 139 -18.87 3.12 0.35
N PRO A 140 -17.98 2.21 -0.06
CA PRO A 140 -18.23 1.36 -1.23
C PRO A 140 -19.41 0.42 -0.97
N PRO A 141 -20.23 0.09 -1.99
CA PRO A 141 -21.34 -0.85 -1.87
C PRO A 141 -20.85 -2.31 -1.84
N TYR A 142 -19.94 -2.63 -0.92
CA TYR A 142 -19.30 -3.93 -0.81
C TYR A 142 -19.46 -4.51 0.59
N LYS A 143 -19.75 -5.81 0.66
CA LYS A 143 -19.84 -6.56 1.92
C LYS A 143 -18.68 -7.54 2.00
N LEU A 144 -17.67 -7.18 2.78
CA LEU A 144 -16.49 -8.00 3.05
C LEU A 144 -16.88 -9.35 3.67
N LYS A 145 -16.37 -10.45 3.11
CA LYS A 145 -16.53 -11.82 3.61
C LYS A 145 -15.33 -12.29 4.42
N LYS A 146 -14.14 -11.73 4.15
CA LYS A 146 -12.93 -11.98 4.95
C LYS A 146 -13.16 -11.76 6.43
N GLY A 147 -12.69 -12.71 7.23
CA GLY A 147 -12.62 -12.63 8.69
C GLY A 147 -11.23 -12.20 9.18
N VAL A 148 -11.10 -12.15 10.51
CA VAL A 148 -9.89 -11.63 11.18
C VAL A 148 -8.63 -12.49 10.97
N ASN A 149 -8.76 -13.73 10.51
CA ASN A 149 -7.60 -14.60 10.24
C ASN A 149 -7.27 -14.69 8.75
N ASP A 150 -7.99 -13.98 7.90
CA ASP A 150 -7.66 -13.89 6.49
C ASP A 150 -6.51 -12.90 6.27
N ARG A 151 -5.85 -13.06 5.12
CA ARG A 151 -4.69 -12.26 4.75
C ARG A 151 -5.12 -10.82 4.50
N LEU A 152 -4.35 -9.90 5.07
CA LEU A 152 -4.51 -8.46 4.91
C LEU A 152 -3.49 -7.94 3.89
N PHE A 153 -2.21 -8.26 4.06
CA PHE A 153 -1.16 -7.86 3.14
C PHE A 153 0.08 -8.76 3.23
N TYR A 154 0.99 -8.59 2.27
CA TYR A 154 2.33 -9.18 2.23
C TYR A 154 3.39 -8.11 2.54
N ILE A 155 4.38 -8.48 3.34
CA ILE A 155 5.64 -7.74 3.50
C ILE A 155 6.80 -8.68 3.17
N TYR A 156 7.95 -8.15 2.79
CA TYR A 156 9.09 -8.96 2.39
C TYR A 156 10.20 -8.88 3.42
N THR A 157 10.79 -10.03 3.69
CA THR A 157 11.95 -10.17 4.57
C THR A 157 13.15 -10.56 3.73
N SER A 158 14.34 -10.06 4.07
CA SER A 158 15.59 -10.32 3.33
C SER A 158 15.85 -11.82 3.12
N GLY A 159 15.35 -12.68 4.00
CA GLY A 159 15.47 -14.13 3.89
C GLY A 159 16.91 -14.60 4.10
N THR A 160 17.09 -15.77 4.70
CA THR A 160 18.43 -16.34 4.93
C THR A 160 19.10 -16.88 3.65
N THR A 161 18.34 -16.98 2.56
CA THR A 161 18.75 -17.58 1.27
C THR A 161 18.99 -16.53 0.17
N GLY A 162 19.18 -15.25 0.53
CA GLY A 162 19.54 -14.15 -0.38
C GLY A 162 18.36 -13.49 -1.11
N MET A 163 17.35 -14.26 -1.53
CA MET A 163 16.15 -13.70 -2.17
C MET A 163 15.04 -13.39 -1.15
N PRO A 164 14.35 -12.25 -1.27
CA PRO A 164 13.30 -11.89 -0.33
C PRO A 164 12.15 -12.89 -0.29
N LYS A 165 11.62 -13.14 0.91
CA LYS A 165 10.46 -14.03 1.13
C LYS A 165 9.25 -13.20 1.52
N ALA A 166 8.10 -13.48 0.91
CA ALA A 166 6.83 -12.88 1.28
C ALA A 166 6.34 -13.46 2.62
N ALA A 167 6.26 -12.59 3.62
CA ALA A 167 5.63 -12.87 4.90
C ALA A 167 4.19 -12.36 4.86
N ILE A 168 3.25 -13.30 5.00
CA ILE A 168 1.82 -13.00 5.04
C ILE A 168 1.47 -12.40 6.40
N VAL A 169 0.80 -11.25 6.39
CA VAL A 169 0.20 -10.63 7.57
C VAL A 169 -1.31 -10.76 7.46
N VAL A 170 -1.91 -11.43 8.42
CA VAL A 170 -3.36 -11.53 8.59
C VAL A 170 -3.88 -10.40 9.47
N HIS A 171 -5.17 -10.05 9.37
CA HIS A 171 -5.76 -8.95 10.14
C HIS A 171 -5.48 -9.06 11.65
N SER A 172 -5.71 -10.23 12.24
CA SER A 172 -5.54 -10.46 13.69
C SER A 172 -4.09 -10.25 14.14
N ARG A 173 -3.10 -10.56 13.29
CA ARG A 173 -1.69 -10.29 13.56
C ARG A 173 -1.42 -8.79 13.56
N TYR A 174 -1.95 -8.06 12.57
CA TYR A 174 -1.83 -6.61 12.51
C TYR A 174 -2.37 -5.94 13.78
N PHE A 175 -3.62 -6.26 14.17
CA PHE A 175 -4.24 -5.70 15.37
C PHE A 175 -3.44 -6.01 16.64
N ARG A 176 -2.96 -7.26 16.80
CA ARG A 176 -2.17 -7.65 17.98
C ARG A 176 -0.85 -6.91 18.09
N ILE A 177 -0.11 -6.77 16.99
CA ILE A 177 1.19 -6.09 16.98
C ILE A 177 1.02 -4.59 17.22
N ALA A 178 0.04 -3.95 16.56
CA ALA A 178 -0.25 -2.53 16.77
C ALA A 178 -0.70 -2.23 18.22
N ALA A 179 -1.60 -3.06 18.78
CA ALA A 179 -2.00 -2.96 20.18
C ALA A 179 -0.84 -3.20 21.16
N PHE A 180 -0.01 -4.20 20.88
CA PHE A 180 1.20 -4.48 21.66
C PHE A 180 2.13 -3.26 21.69
N GLY A 181 2.39 -2.62 20.54
CA GLY A 181 3.24 -1.44 20.48
C GLY A 181 2.72 -0.28 21.33
N PHE A 182 1.42 0.00 21.24
CA PHE A 182 0.78 1.06 22.06
C PHE A 182 0.96 0.83 23.56
N HIS A 183 0.65 -0.38 24.04
CA HIS A 183 0.70 -0.69 25.47
C HIS A 183 2.14 -0.89 25.98
N SER A 184 3.04 -1.44 25.17
CA SER A 184 4.42 -1.74 25.61
C SER A 184 5.29 -0.50 25.68
N PHE A 185 4.97 0.53 24.88
CA PHE A 185 5.67 1.81 24.91
C PHE A 185 4.95 2.87 25.76
N ASP A 186 3.87 2.47 26.45
CA ASP A 186 3.06 3.35 27.32
C ASP A 186 2.58 4.63 26.60
N LEU A 187 2.17 4.47 25.33
CA LEU A 187 1.72 5.59 24.53
C LEU A 187 0.38 6.14 25.03
N CYS A 188 0.24 7.45 24.92
CA CYS A 188 -0.96 8.20 25.29
C CYS A 188 -1.58 8.84 24.04
N ARG A 189 -2.89 9.07 24.06
CA ARG A 189 -3.64 9.58 22.89
C ARG A 189 -3.18 10.96 22.39
N ASP A 190 -2.52 11.71 23.25
CA ASP A 190 -1.99 13.04 22.94
C ASP A 190 -0.56 12.99 22.35
N ASP A 191 0.04 11.80 22.26
CA ASP A 191 1.35 11.62 21.63
C ASP A 191 1.29 11.85 20.11
N ILE A 192 2.38 12.41 19.60
CA ILE A 192 2.65 12.56 18.18
C ILE A 192 3.78 11.60 17.81
N LEU A 193 3.45 10.53 17.08
CA LEU A 193 4.41 9.54 16.64
C LEU A 193 5.17 10.04 15.43
N TYR A 194 6.50 10.03 15.50
CA TYR A 194 7.34 10.24 14.33
C TYR A 194 7.72 8.88 13.73
N ASN A 195 7.28 8.62 12.50
CA ASN A 195 7.55 7.37 11.79
C ASN A 195 8.56 7.57 10.65
N CYS A 196 9.83 7.47 11.00
CA CYS A 196 10.93 7.48 10.04
C CYS A 196 11.18 6.11 9.36
N LEU A 197 10.34 5.11 9.62
CA LEU A 197 10.55 3.75 9.14
C LEU A 197 9.77 3.49 7.84
N PRO A 198 10.33 2.73 6.87
CA PRO A 198 9.65 2.50 5.61
C PRO A 198 8.31 1.78 5.77
N LEU A 199 7.26 2.29 5.11
CA LEU A 199 5.92 1.71 5.14
C LEU A 199 5.85 0.33 4.48
N TYR A 200 6.83 -0.05 3.65
CA TYR A 200 6.86 -1.41 3.10
C TYR A 200 7.35 -2.47 4.08
N HIS A 201 7.75 -2.07 5.29
CA HIS A 201 8.14 -2.96 6.39
C HIS A 201 7.12 -2.94 7.53
N SER A 202 7.03 -4.05 8.29
CA SER A 202 6.14 -4.14 9.46
C SER A 202 6.40 -3.07 10.50
N ALA A 203 7.64 -2.61 10.64
CA ALA A 203 7.98 -1.57 11.60
C ALA A 203 7.33 -0.22 11.22
N GLY A 204 7.35 0.17 9.94
CA GLY A 204 6.65 1.39 9.49
C GLY A 204 5.14 1.22 9.41
N ALA A 205 4.65 0.16 8.75
CA ALA A 205 3.22 -0.03 8.53
C ALA A 205 2.42 -0.43 9.78
N ILE A 206 2.99 -1.27 10.64
CA ILE A 206 2.26 -1.83 11.80
C ILE A 206 2.64 -1.10 13.08
N MET A 207 3.93 -1.00 13.39
CA MET A 207 4.36 -0.33 14.62
C MET A 207 4.22 1.19 14.51
N GLY A 208 4.55 1.79 13.36
CA GLY A 208 4.32 3.22 13.14
C GLY A 208 2.84 3.54 12.94
N VAL A 209 2.30 3.25 11.75
CA VAL A 209 0.95 3.66 11.37
C VAL A 209 -0.14 2.93 12.14
N GLY A 210 0.06 1.66 12.50
CA GLY A 210 -0.97 0.86 13.15
C GLY A 210 -1.42 1.40 14.51
N GLN A 211 -0.51 1.97 15.29
CA GLN A 211 -0.85 2.57 16.58
C GLN A 211 -1.77 3.80 16.40
N SER A 212 -1.46 4.64 15.40
CA SER A 212 -2.29 5.78 15.01
C SER A 212 -3.69 5.33 14.59
N LEU A 213 -3.80 4.31 13.75
CA LEU A 213 -5.09 3.83 13.26
C LEU A 213 -5.96 3.20 14.34
N LEU A 214 -5.37 2.50 15.32
CA LEU A 214 -6.14 1.81 16.35
C LEU A 214 -6.53 2.69 17.54
N PHE A 215 -5.66 3.61 17.94
CA PHE A 215 -5.84 4.39 19.18
C PHE A 215 -6.08 5.87 18.95
N GLY A 216 -6.09 6.33 17.70
CA GLY A 216 -6.42 7.72 17.35
C GLY A 216 -5.25 8.69 17.45
N LEU A 217 -4.00 8.21 17.43
CA LEU A 217 -2.82 9.06 17.58
C LEU A 217 -2.55 9.89 16.34
N THR A 218 -1.85 11.01 16.52
CA THR A 218 -1.23 11.72 15.40
C THR A 218 0.07 11.02 15.03
N ILE A 219 0.32 10.89 13.73
CA ILE A 219 1.57 10.38 13.17
C ILE A 219 2.11 11.37 12.14
N VAL A 220 3.42 11.57 12.15
CA VAL A 220 4.26 12.33 11.22
C VAL A 220 5.14 11.36 10.45
#